data_AF-A0A4R8DM76-F1
#
_entry.id   AF-A0A4R8DM76-F1
#
_cell.length_a   1.000
_cell.length_b   1.000
_cell.length_c   1.000
_cell.angle_alpha   90.00
_cell.angle_beta   90.00
_cell.angle_gamma   90.00
#
_symmetry.space_group_name_H-M   'P 1'
#
loop_
_entity.id
_entity.type
_entity.pdbx_description
1 polymer ?
#
loop_
_entity_poly.entity_id
_entity_poly.type
_entity_poly.pdbx_seq_one_letter_code
_entity_poly.pdbx_strand_id
1 'polypeptide(L)'
;MTAWPRSAWNVCYFQANQSYMQKIPFFKKFITCLLAGLVVGAFLLRQGVTFFRQWVPIRTMSLIEFLIVLVAVIYAFIWQARKKNSPGTLAFWQGLIRYGVAYDLASFGWEKICHLQLVIPGNWADRPYRSFTPSELFWSFFSHSYLFGCIIAGLQIAGAMLLLFRRTTLVGVFILLPVLANILLMDIFYDIGQSVVVHASIMMLGALYFLFLEFNRLKAFFFAASNNIASLQMPGYMKAAIRLSIIFIPLLLIAMHGNPNRHPALTGKYEVKQLKVNQHFLAPTGCSDSLLTVVYFEVNDGCVFEFNTPQRRWSGTYKMDKDHLGISWRNPGGKPDFKGVLSRDPATGMVVMTGVLGGDSTEVTLQKVMN
;
A
#
# COMPACT_ATOMS: atom_id res chain seq x y z
N MET A 1 18.62 -51.04 43.63
CA MET A 1 18.25 -49.83 42.86
C MET A 1 16.74 -49.69 42.91
N THR A 2 16.23 -48.88 43.85
CA THR A 2 14.80 -48.67 44.05
C THR A 2 14.29 -47.61 43.07
N ALA A 3 13.43 -48.04 42.15
CA ALA A 3 12.77 -47.15 41.20
C ALA A 3 11.80 -46.22 41.95
N TRP A 4 12.09 -44.91 41.90
CA TRP A 4 11.17 -43.88 42.38
C TRP A 4 9.94 -43.78 41.45
N PRO A 5 8.70 -43.73 41.97
CA PRO A 5 7.52 -43.71 41.12
C PRO A 5 7.32 -42.31 40.48
N ARG A 6 7.24 -42.28 39.14
CA ARG A 6 6.94 -41.08 38.31
C ARG A 6 5.62 -40.37 38.66
N SER A 7 4.75 -40.99 39.46
CA SER A 7 3.47 -40.41 39.89
C SER A 7 3.63 -39.24 40.86
N ALA A 8 4.67 -39.24 41.71
CA ALA A 8 4.89 -38.18 42.69
C ALA A 8 5.29 -36.85 42.03
N TRP A 9 6.05 -36.90 40.92
CA TRP A 9 6.44 -35.71 40.16
C TRP A 9 5.24 -35.03 39.51
N ASN A 10 4.33 -35.79 38.89
CA ASN A 10 3.15 -35.21 38.24
C ASN A 10 2.19 -34.58 39.26
N VAL A 11 2.05 -35.15 40.46
CA VAL A 11 1.17 -34.59 41.50
C VAL A 11 1.78 -33.34 42.12
N CYS A 12 3.08 -33.31 42.42
CA CYS A 12 3.75 -32.10 42.92
C CYS A 12 3.86 -30.99 41.86
N TYR A 13 4.06 -31.30 40.57
CA TYR A 13 4.06 -30.30 39.50
C TYR A 13 2.67 -29.71 39.25
N PHE A 14 1.60 -30.51 39.38
CA PHE A 14 0.23 -30.03 39.28
C PHE A 14 -0.21 -29.23 40.52
N GLN A 15 0.19 -29.66 41.72
CA GLN A 15 -0.10 -28.95 42.97
C GLN A 15 0.70 -27.64 43.09
N ALA A 16 1.95 -27.59 42.66
CA ALA A 16 2.74 -26.35 42.65
C ALA A 16 2.18 -25.29 41.67
N ASN A 17 1.51 -25.71 40.58
CA ASN A 17 0.90 -24.80 39.61
C ASN A 17 -0.55 -24.37 39.97
N GLN A 18 -1.19 -25.01 40.95
CA GLN A 18 -2.47 -24.54 41.47
C GLN A 18 -2.31 -23.34 42.41
N SER A 19 -1.12 -23.12 42.96
CA SER A 19 -0.88 -22.18 44.06
C SER A 19 -0.73 -20.70 43.66
N TYR A 20 -0.73 -20.34 42.37
CA TYR A 20 -0.72 -18.94 41.91
C TYR A 20 -1.43 -18.76 40.56
N MET A 21 -2.71 -19.17 40.44
CA MET A 21 -3.53 -18.60 39.35
C MET A 21 -3.82 -17.13 39.66
N GLN A 22 -2.91 -16.25 39.22
CA GLN A 22 -3.09 -14.81 39.27
C GLN A 22 -4.51 -14.45 38.80
N LYS A 23 -5.20 -13.61 39.58
CA LYS A 23 -6.54 -13.14 39.24
C LYS A 23 -6.48 -12.45 37.86
N ILE A 24 -7.32 -12.87 36.92
CA ILE A 24 -7.43 -12.21 35.62
C ILE A 24 -7.95 -10.78 35.86
N PRO A 25 -7.18 -9.73 35.50
CA PRO A 25 -7.57 -8.35 35.76
C PRO A 25 -8.80 -7.98 34.91
N PHE A 26 -9.64 -7.07 35.42
CA PHE A 26 -10.85 -6.64 34.73
C PHE A 26 -10.56 -6.12 33.32
N PHE A 27 -9.51 -5.32 33.16
CA PHE A 27 -9.07 -4.81 31.86
C PHE A 27 -8.88 -5.92 30.82
N LYS A 28 -8.27 -7.05 31.21
CA LYS A 28 -8.07 -8.21 30.34
C LYS A 28 -9.39 -8.90 29.99
N LYS A 29 -10.33 -9.00 30.93
CA LYS A 29 -11.67 -9.54 30.67
C LYS A 29 -12.42 -8.66 29.67
N PHE A 30 -12.46 -7.35 29.94
CA PHE A 30 -13.15 -6.36 29.14
C PHE A 30 -12.63 -6.33 27.71
N ILE A 31 -11.31 -6.16 27.51
CA ILE A 31 -10.73 -6.07 26.18
C ILE A 31 -10.92 -7.36 25.37
N THR A 32 -10.84 -8.53 26.02
CA THR A 32 -11.02 -9.81 25.33
C THR A 32 -12.46 -10.01 24.88
N CYS A 33 -13.45 -9.67 25.72
CA CYS A 33 -14.85 -9.74 25.32
C CYS A 33 -15.19 -8.71 24.25
N LEU A 34 -14.74 -7.46 24.40
CA LEU A 34 -14.96 -6.38 23.42
C LEU A 34 -14.41 -6.77 22.04
N LEU A 35 -13.13 -7.18 21.98
CA LEU A 35 -12.51 -7.60 20.72
C LEU A 35 -13.18 -8.83 20.11
N ALA A 36 -13.59 -9.80 20.92
CA ALA A 36 -14.33 -10.94 20.42
C ALA A 36 -15.68 -10.54 19.83
N GLY A 37 -16.42 -9.65 20.50
CA GLY A 37 -17.67 -9.10 19.99
C GLY A 37 -17.47 -8.34 18.67
N LEU A 38 -16.45 -7.48 18.59
CA LEU A 38 -16.11 -6.73 17.39
C LEU A 38 -15.70 -7.65 16.22
N VAL A 39 -14.79 -8.59 16.45
CA VAL A 39 -14.32 -9.52 15.41
C VAL A 39 -15.47 -10.40 14.92
N VAL A 40 -16.22 -10.99 15.84
CA VAL A 40 -17.35 -11.88 15.50
C VAL A 40 -18.45 -11.10 14.78
N GLY A 41 -18.79 -9.92 15.30
CA GLY A 41 -19.78 -9.03 14.70
C GLY A 41 -19.38 -8.60 13.28
N ALA A 42 -18.15 -8.13 13.10
CA ALA A 42 -17.65 -7.65 11.81
C ALA A 42 -17.62 -8.74 10.73
N PHE A 43 -17.10 -9.94 11.03
CA PHE A 43 -17.10 -11.00 10.04
C PHE A 43 -18.52 -11.50 9.74
N LEU A 44 -19.40 -11.61 10.73
CA LEU A 44 -20.80 -12.01 10.51
C LEU A 44 -21.57 -10.96 9.69
N LEU A 45 -21.36 -9.67 9.95
CA LEU A 45 -21.94 -8.60 9.14
C LEU A 45 -21.46 -8.75 7.69
N ARG A 46 -20.16 -8.96 7.46
CA ARG A 46 -19.61 -9.12 6.11
C ARG A 46 -20.23 -10.31 5.37
N GLN A 47 -20.31 -11.48 6.02
CA GLN A 47 -20.97 -12.64 5.43
C GLN A 47 -22.47 -12.35 5.17
N GLY A 48 -23.13 -11.67 6.11
CA GLY A 48 -24.49 -11.16 5.97
C GLY A 48 -24.68 -10.34 4.70
N VAL A 49 -23.87 -9.28 4.53
CA VAL A 49 -23.95 -8.38 3.38
C VAL A 49 -23.61 -9.12 2.08
N THR A 50 -22.66 -10.04 2.11
CA THR A 50 -22.24 -10.78 0.91
C THR A 50 -23.32 -11.74 0.42
N PHE A 51 -23.87 -12.54 1.34
CA PHE A 51 -24.75 -13.67 0.99
C PHE A 51 -26.23 -13.41 1.21
N PHE A 52 -26.61 -12.41 2.02
CA PHE A 52 -28.00 -12.22 2.44
C PHE A 52 -28.58 -10.83 2.11
N ARG A 53 -27.82 -9.93 1.46
CA ARG A 53 -28.25 -8.55 1.17
C ARG A 53 -29.54 -8.43 0.34
N GLN A 54 -29.90 -9.47 -0.42
CA GLN A 54 -31.13 -9.48 -1.22
C GLN A 54 -32.38 -9.71 -0.36
N TRP A 55 -32.24 -10.40 0.77
CA TRP A 55 -33.36 -10.77 1.65
C TRP A 55 -33.44 -9.90 2.91
N VAL A 56 -32.29 -9.45 3.42
CA VAL A 56 -32.22 -8.70 4.68
C VAL A 56 -31.57 -7.33 4.42
N PRO A 57 -32.21 -6.21 4.84
CA PRO A 57 -31.62 -4.89 4.71
C PRO A 57 -30.32 -4.75 5.54
N ILE A 58 -29.34 -4.01 5.01
CA ILE A 58 -28.05 -3.76 5.68
C ILE A 58 -28.24 -3.19 7.08
N ARG A 59 -29.19 -2.26 7.27
CA ARG A 59 -29.53 -1.69 8.59
C ARG A 59 -29.84 -2.77 9.64
N THR A 60 -30.63 -3.78 9.27
CA THR A 60 -30.99 -4.87 10.18
C THR A 60 -29.79 -5.73 10.53
N MET A 61 -28.91 -5.99 9.57
CA MET A 61 -27.67 -6.75 9.82
C MET A 61 -26.73 -5.99 10.76
N SER A 62 -26.57 -4.68 10.57
CA SER A 62 -25.75 -3.83 11.43
C SER A 62 -26.29 -3.75 12.87
N LEU A 63 -27.62 -3.85 13.06
CA LEU A 63 -28.20 -3.95 14.40
C LEU A 63 -27.79 -5.25 15.10
N ILE A 64 -27.76 -6.37 14.38
CA ILE A 64 -27.34 -7.67 14.93
C ILE A 64 -25.87 -7.61 15.38
N GLU A 65 -24.99 -7.02 14.57
CA GLU A 65 -23.59 -6.77 14.94
C GLU A 65 -23.50 -5.95 16.24
N PHE A 66 -24.22 -4.82 16.32
CA PHE A 66 -24.21 -3.97 17.51
C PHE A 66 -24.68 -4.74 18.75
N LEU A 67 -25.71 -5.58 18.62
CA LEU A 67 -26.19 -6.43 19.71
C LEU A 67 -25.15 -7.46 20.15
N ILE A 68 -24.41 -8.06 19.22
CA ILE A 68 -23.31 -9.01 19.54
C ILE A 68 -22.23 -8.30 20.37
N VAL A 69 -21.81 -7.11 19.96
CA VAL A 69 -20.83 -6.30 20.70
C VAL A 69 -21.38 -5.93 22.09
N LEU A 70 -22.62 -5.47 22.16
CA LEU A 70 -23.28 -5.11 23.41
C LEU A 70 -23.34 -6.28 24.40
N VAL A 71 -23.76 -7.46 23.92
CA VAL A 71 -23.81 -8.70 24.73
C VAL A 71 -22.43 -9.09 25.22
N ALA A 72 -21.40 -8.99 24.38
CA ALA A 72 -20.02 -9.30 24.77
C ALA A 72 -19.51 -8.34 25.86
N VAL A 73 -19.79 -7.05 25.72
CA VAL A 73 -19.45 -6.03 26.73
C VAL A 73 -20.18 -6.29 28.05
N ILE A 74 -21.50 -6.52 28.02
CA ILE A 74 -22.29 -6.85 29.21
C ILE A 74 -21.75 -8.11 29.89
N TYR A 75 -21.39 -9.14 29.11
CA TYR A 75 -20.80 -10.36 29.65
C TYR A 75 -19.49 -10.09 30.41
N ALA A 76 -18.65 -9.15 29.96
CA ALA A 76 -17.42 -8.79 30.68
C ALA A 76 -17.71 -8.28 32.11
N PHE A 77 -18.75 -7.46 32.27
CA PHE A 77 -19.18 -6.96 33.58
C PHE A 77 -19.80 -8.07 34.44
N ILE A 78 -20.64 -8.94 33.86
CA ILE A 78 -21.18 -10.12 34.56
C ILE A 78 -20.06 -11.04 35.03
N TRP A 79 -19.06 -11.28 34.18
CA TRP A 79 -17.91 -12.12 34.53
C TRP A 79 -17.06 -11.49 35.64
N GLN A 80 -16.97 -10.16 35.68
CA GLN A 80 -16.33 -9.46 36.79
C GLN A 80 -17.14 -9.57 38.09
N ALA A 81 -18.45 -9.34 38.04
CA ALA A 81 -19.35 -9.38 39.19
C ALA A 81 -19.42 -10.78 39.83
N ARG A 82 -19.40 -11.84 39.02
CA ARG A 82 -19.41 -13.23 39.50
C ARG A 82 -18.13 -13.65 40.27
N LYS A 83 -17.10 -12.78 40.34
CA LYS A 83 -15.78 -13.03 40.98
C LYS A 83 -15.10 -14.36 40.57
N LYS A 84 -15.54 -14.99 39.47
CA LYS A 84 -15.08 -16.29 39.00
C LYS A 84 -13.81 -16.12 38.15
N ASN A 85 -12.68 -16.65 38.64
CA ASN A 85 -11.42 -16.67 37.89
C ASN A 85 -11.35 -17.97 37.06
N SER A 86 -12.01 -17.99 35.89
CA SER A 86 -12.11 -19.16 35.01
C SER A 86 -11.17 -19.02 33.81
N PRO A 87 -10.03 -19.75 33.76
CA PRO A 87 -9.15 -19.76 32.59
C PRO A 87 -9.85 -20.30 31.33
N GLY A 88 -10.76 -21.25 31.48
CA GLY A 88 -11.54 -21.80 30.37
C GLY A 88 -12.42 -20.75 29.69
N THR A 89 -13.00 -19.84 30.47
CA THR A 89 -13.80 -18.72 29.93
C THR A 89 -12.92 -17.76 29.13
N LEU A 90 -11.73 -17.42 29.64
CA LEU A 90 -10.78 -16.60 28.89
C LEU A 90 -10.38 -17.29 27.58
N ALA A 91 -10.04 -18.58 27.64
CA ALA A 91 -9.65 -19.36 26.47
C ALA A 91 -10.75 -19.43 25.41
N PHE A 92 -12.02 -19.52 25.84
CA PHE A 92 -13.17 -19.48 24.93
C PHE A 92 -13.25 -18.15 24.17
N TRP A 93 -13.20 -17.01 24.87
CA TRP A 93 -13.26 -15.69 24.23
C TRP A 93 -12.05 -15.43 23.32
N GLN A 94 -10.85 -15.85 23.73
CA GLN A 94 -9.66 -15.81 22.87
C GLN A 94 -9.82 -16.72 21.64
N GLY A 95 -10.46 -17.87 21.80
CA GLY A 95 -10.81 -18.76 20.69
C GLY A 95 -11.74 -18.11 19.68
N LEU A 96 -12.73 -17.33 20.12
CA LEU A 96 -13.63 -16.58 19.23
C LEU A 96 -12.88 -15.53 18.40
N ILE A 97 -12.01 -14.72 19.03
CA ILE A 97 -11.17 -13.75 18.30
C ILE A 97 -10.32 -14.48 17.26
N ARG A 98 -9.65 -15.55 17.69
CA ARG A 98 -8.75 -16.35 16.83
C ARG A 98 -9.48 -16.90 15.62
N TYR A 99 -10.62 -17.55 15.85
CA TYR A 99 -11.41 -18.17 14.80
C TYR A 99 -12.01 -17.13 13.86
N GLY A 100 -12.57 -16.04 14.40
CA GLY A 100 -13.15 -14.98 13.58
C GLY A 100 -12.13 -14.32 12.65
N VAL A 101 -10.94 -13.96 13.16
CA VAL A 101 -9.85 -13.40 12.33
C VAL A 101 -9.40 -14.42 11.28
N ALA A 102 -9.19 -15.68 11.67
CA ALA A 102 -8.73 -16.72 10.74
C ALA A 102 -9.76 -16.99 9.64
N TYR A 103 -11.03 -17.16 10.01
CA TYR A 103 -12.12 -17.41 9.08
C TYR A 103 -12.27 -16.27 8.07
N ASP A 104 -12.27 -15.02 8.55
CA ASP A 104 -12.48 -13.87 7.71
C ASP A 104 -11.34 -13.68 6.69
N LEU A 105 -10.09 -13.76 7.15
CA LEU A 105 -8.92 -13.63 6.26
C LEU A 105 -8.78 -14.80 5.28
N ALA A 106 -9.10 -16.02 5.71
CA ALA A 106 -9.15 -17.15 4.81
C ALA A 106 -10.25 -16.96 3.74
N SER A 107 -11.41 -16.42 4.12
CA SER A 107 -12.50 -16.12 3.17
C SER A 107 -12.06 -15.08 2.13
N PHE A 108 -11.46 -13.97 2.57
CA PHE A 108 -10.88 -12.97 1.66
C PHE A 108 -9.79 -13.55 0.73
N GLY A 109 -8.98 -14.47 1.23
CA GLY A 109 -7.98 -15.16 0.42
C GLY A 109 -8.65 -16.05 -0.65
N TRP A 110 -9.65 -16.84 -0.27
CA TRP A 110 -10.38 -17.68 -1.22
C TRP A 110 -11.13 -16.86 -2.26
N GLU A 111 -11.74 -15.75 -1.88
CA GLU A 111 -12.40 -14.85 -2.82
C GLU A 111 -11.43 -14.31 -3.89
N LYS A 112 -10.18 -14.01 -3.54
CA LYS A 112 -9.14 -13.62 -4.52
C LYS A 112 -8.75 -14.76 -5.45
N ILE A 113 -8.57 -15.98 -4.92
CA ILE A 113 -8.20 -17.15 -5.73
C ILE A 113 -9.33 -17.50 -6.71
N CYS A 114 -10.59 -17.42 -6.26
CA CYS A 114 -11.77 -17.73 -7.06
C CYS A 114 -12.21 -16.60 -8.01
N HIS A 115 -11.40 -15.56 -8.21
CA HIS A 115 -11.74 -14.38 -9.02
C HIS A 115 -13.04 -13.67 -8.61
N LEU A 116 -13.42 -13.76 -7.33
CA LEU A 116 -14.56 -13.02 -6.75
C LEU A 116 -14.14 -11.64 -6.25
N GLN A 117 -12.84 -11.36 -6.21
CA GLN A 117 -12.23 -10.08 -5.87
C GLN A 117 -11.17 -9.70 -6.90
N LEU A 118 -10.76 -8.42 -6.89
CA LEU A 118 -9.76 -7.85 -7.79
C LEU A 118 -10.18 -7.92 -9.26
N VAL A 119 -11.45 -7.62 -9.53
CA VAL A 119 -12.03 -7.59 -10.87
C VAL A 119 -12.47 -6.17 -11.18
N ILE A 120 -12.19 -5.70 -12.40
CA ILE A 120 -12.66 -4.40 -12.90
C ILE A 120 -13.77 -4.58 -13.94
N PRO A 121 -14.72 -3.64 -14.03
CA PRO A 121 -15.65 -3.56 -15.15
C PRO A 121 -14.92 -3.36 -16.49
N GLY A 122 -15.39 -4.00 -17.57
CA GLY A 122 -14.73 -3.92 -18.88
C GLY A 122 -14.62 -2.50 -19.44
N ASN A 123 -15.60 -1.63 -19.18
CA ASN A 123 -15.59 -0.24 -19.62
C ASN A 123 -14.49 0.63 -18.97
N TRP A 124 -13.87 0.18 -17.87
CA TRP A 124 -12.73 0.90 -17.28
C TRP A 124 -11.48 0.77 -18.15
N ALA A 125 -11.31 -0.34 -18.87
CA ALA A 125 -10.16 -0.55 -19.75
C ALA A 125 -10.13 0.44 -20.93
N ASP A 126 -11.28 0.96 -21.35
CA ASP A 126 -11.42 1.91 -22.46
C ASP A 126 -11.24 3.37 -22.03
N ARG A 127 -11.26 3.63 -20.73
CA ARG A 127 -11.15 4.98 -20.18
C ARG A 127 -9.69 5.46 -20.16
N PRO A 128 -9.42 6.75 -20.40
CA PRO A 128 -8.09 7.29 -20.24
C PRO A 128 -7.60 7.10 -18.80
N TYR A 129 -6.35 6.64 -18.61
CA TYR A 129 -5.76 6.40 -17.29
C TYR A 129 -5.85 7.62 -16.36
N ARG A 130 -5.70 8.83 -16.90
CA ARG A 130 -5.84 10.10 -16.15
C ARG A 130 -7.24 10.35 -15.59
N SER A 131 -8.25 9.65 -16.10
CA SER A 131 -9.64 9.80 -15.63
C SER A 131 -9.95 8.92 -14.43
N PHE A 132 -9.03 8.07 -13.99
CA PHE A 132 -9.30 7.12 -12.91
C PHE A 132 -9.29 7.83 -11.56
N THR A 133 -10.27 7.52 -10.73
CA THR A 133 -10.23 7.84 -9.30
C THR A 133 -9.15 7.01 -8.59
N PRO A 134 -8.74 7.37 -7.36
CA PRO A 134 -7.81 6.55 -6.58
C PRO A 134 -8.26 5.08 -6.46
N SER A 135 -9.52 4.82 -6.14
CA SER A 135 -10.04 3.45 -6.03
C SER A 135 -10.02 2.72 -7.37
N GLU A 136 -10.34 3.38 -8.48
CA GLU A 136 -10.25 2.81 -9.82
C GLU A 136 -8.81 2.42 -10.19
N LEU A 137 -7.82 3.24 -9.81
CA LEU A 137 -6.40 2.92 -9.98
C LEU A 137 -6.00 1.67 -9.17
N PHE A 138 -6.42 1.60 -7.91
CA PHE A 138 -6.16 0.44 -7.04
C PHE A 138 -6.68 -0.86 -7.67
N TRP A 139 -7.97 -0.90 -8.01
CA TRP A 139 -8.58 -2.10 -8.57
C TRP A 139 -8.00 -2.46 -9.94
N SER A 140 -7.64 -1.47 -10.76
CA SER A 140 -7.00 -1.70 -12.06
C SER A 140 -5.60 -2.29 -11.93
N PHE A 141 -4.82 -1.81 -10.94
CA PHE A 141 -3.49 -2.37 -10.66
C PHE A 141 -3.57 -3.82 -10.16
N PHE A 142 -4.41 -4.09 -9.15
CA PHE A 142 -4.50 -5.43 -8.55
C PHE A 142 -5.21 -6.45 -9.45
N SER A 143 -6.07 -6.02 -10.37
CA SER A 143 -6.71 -6.93 -11.34
C SER A 143 -5.77 -7.36 -12.47
N HIS A 144 -4.69 -6.61 -12.73
CA HIS A 144 -3.81 -6.89 -13.87
C HIS A 144 -3.03 -8.21 -13.71
N SER A 145 -2.58 -8.55 -12.50
CA SER A 145 -1.77 -9.76 -12.25
C SER A 145 -2.46 -10.72 -11.30
N TYR A 146 -3.09 -11.76 -11.87
CA TYR A 146 -3.74 -12.81 -11.08
C TYR A 146 -2.76 -13.52 -10.13
N LEU A 147 -1.55 -13.86 -10.60
CA LEU A 147 -0.55 -14.54 -9.80
C LEU A 147 -0.16 -13.72 -8.55
N PHE A 148 -0.05 -12.39 -8.70
CA PHE A 148 0.20 -11.51 -7.57
C PHE A 148 -0.95 -11.55 -6.54
N GLY A 149 -2.19 -11.53 -7.01
CA GLY A 149 -3.38 -11.73 -6.16
C GLY A 149 -3.37 -13.08 -5.43
N CYS A 150 -3.00 -14.17 -6.11
CA CYS A 150 -2.88 -15.50 -5.52
C CYS A 150 -1.81 -15.58 -4.43
N ILE A 151 -0.67 -14.90 -4.60
CA ILE A 151 0.39 -14.87 -3.57
C ILE A 151 -0.13 -14.20 -2.30
N ILE A 152 -0.79 -13.05 -2.44
CA ILE A 152 -1.39 -12.33 -1.30
C ILE A 152 -2.43 -13.23 -0.61
N ALA A 153 -3.31 -13.86 -1.39
CA ALA A 153 -4.32 -14.79 -0.89
C ALA A 153 -3.70 -15.98 -0.15
N GLY A 154 -2.63 -16.57 -0.70
CA GLY A 154 -1.89 -17.66 -0.09
C GLY A 154 -1.30 -17.28 1.28
N LEU A 155 -0.74 -16.07 1.39
CA LEU A 155 -0.26 -15.54 2.68
C LEU A 155 -1.40 -15.33 3.68
N GLN A 156 -2.55 -14.82 3.24
CA GLN A 156 -3.74 -14.67 4.10
C GLN A 156 -4.22 -16.03 4.63
N ILE A 157 -4.39 -17.02 3.74
CA ILE A 157 -4.87 -18.35 4.10
C ILE A 157 -3.86 -19.09 4.98
N ALA A 158 -2.58 -19.09 4.62
CA ALA A 158 -1.54 -19.74 5.41
C ALA A 158 -1.42 -19.11 6.80
N GLY A 159 -1.41 -17.77 6.89
CA GLY A 159 -1.40 -17.05 8.15
C GLY A 159 -2.63 -17.35 9.01
N ALA A 160 -3.82 -17.39 8.41
CA ALA A 160 -5.07 -17.75 9.07
C ALA A 160 -5.08 -19.18 9.62
N MET A 161 -4.62 -20.15 8.82
CA MET A 161 -4.51 -21.55 9.25
C MET A 161 -3.53 -21.68 10.42
N LEU A 162 -2.36 -21.06 10.34
CA LEU A 162 -1.36 -21.06 11.40
C LEU A 162 -1.86 -20.38 12.69
N LEU A 163 -2.75 -19.39 12.58
CA LEU A 163 -3.34 -18.71 13.72
C LEU A 163 -4.16 -19.68 14.60
N LEU A 164 -4.82 -20.69 14.00
CA LEU A 164 -5.69 -21.65 14.69
C LEU A 164 -4.90 -22.59 15.63
N PHE A 165 -3.68 -22.99 15.26
CA PHE A 165 -2.87 -23.88 16.10
C PHE A 165 -2.11 -23.11 17.17
N ARG A 166 -2.26 -23.51 18.44
CA ARG A 166 -1.61 -22.85 19.60
C ARG A 166 -0.10 -22.72 19.47
N ARG A 167 0.57 -23.67 18.80
CA ARG A 167 2.02 -23.66 18.62
C ARG A 167 2.50 -22.69 17.55
N THR A 168 1.68 -22.40 16.55
CA THR A 168 2.03 -21.56 15.39
C THR A 168 1.33 -20.21 15.38
N THR A 169 0.54 -19.88 16.42
CA THR A 169 -0.20 -18.61 16.51
C THR A 169 0.69 -17.41 16.23
N LEU A 170 1.89 -17.35 16.81
CA LEU A 170 2.81 -16.24 16.64
C LEU A 170 3.35 -16.15 15.19
N VAL A 171 3.60 -17.29 14.55
CA VAL A 171 4.02 -17.34 13.13
C VAL A 171 2.88 -16.83 12.24
N GLY A 172 1.65 -17.28 12.50
CA GLY A 172 0.47 -16.78 11.79
C GLY A 172 0.30 -15.27 11.95
N VAL A 173 0.46 -14.74 13.17
CA VAL A 173 0.43 -13.29 13.45
C VAL A 173 1.50 -12.53 12.65
N PHE A 174 2.74 -13.04 12.60
CA PHE A 174 3.81 -12.38 11.83
C PHE A 174 3.60 -12.39 10.32
N ILE A 175 2.86 -13.36 9.78
CA ILE A 175 2.44 -13.38 8.38
C ILE A 175 1.28 -12.41 8.14
N LEU A 176 0.28 -12.43 9.03
CA LEU A 176 -0.96 -11.67 8.84
C LEU A 176 -0.81 -10.18 9.10
N LEU A 177 0.01 -9.75 10.07
CA LEU A 177 0.15 -8.33 10.43
C LEU A 177 0.67 -7.47 9.26
N PRO A 178 1.74 -7.82 8.54
CA PRO A 178 2.17 -7.06 7.36
C PRO A 178 1.11 -7.02 6.26
N VAL A 179 0.40 -8.12 6.04
CA VAL A 179 -0.66 -8.21 5.02
C VAL A 179 -1.84 -7.30 5.40
N LEU A 180 -2.32 -7.38 6.64
CA LEU A 180 -3.38 -6.52 7.17
C LEU A 180 -2.98 -5.04 7.18
N ALA A 181 -1.73 -4.73 7.54
CA ALA A 181 -1.22 -3.37 7.51
C ALA A 181 -1.20 -2.82 6.07
N ASN A 182 -0.77 -3.63 5.10
CA ASN A 182 -0.80 -3.22 3.70
C ASN A 182 -2.24 -2.99 3.22
N ILE A 183 -3.16 -3.92 3.50
CA ILE A 183 -4.59 -3.77 3.16
C ILE A 183 -5.15 -2.48 3.76
N LEU A 184 -4.97 -2.27 5.06
CA LEU A 184 -5.51 -1.09 5.75
C LEU A 184 -4.94 0.22 5.20
N LEU A 185 -3.64 0.28 4.92
CA LEU A 185 -3.03 1.48 4.33
C LEU A 185 -3.56 1.73 2.91
N MET A 186 -3.71 0.68 2.11
CA MET A 186 -4.29 0.81 0.77
C MET A 186 -5.74 1.29 0.83
N ASP A 187 -6.56 0.72 1.74
CA ASP A 187 -7.96 1.11 1.91
C ASP A 187 -8.11 2.60 2.27
N ILE A 188 -7.19 3.13 3.08
CA ILE A 188 -7.16 4.54 3.48
C ILE A 188 -6.66 5.44 2.35
N PHE A 189 -5.52 5.14 1.74
CA PHE A 189 -4.88 6.04 0.76
C PHE A 189 -5.53 6.00 -0.63
N TYR A 190 -6.23 4.93 -0.96
CA TYR A 190 -6.96 4.81 -2.23
C TYR A 190 -8.48 4.99 -2.07
N ASP A 191 -8.95 5.45 -0.91
CA ASP A 191 -10.36 5.75 -0.62
C ASP A 191 -11.31 4.61 -1.04
N ILE A 192 -10.99 3.39 -0.63
CA ILE A 192 -11.75 2.19 -1.03
C ILE A 192 -13.13 2.17 -0.37
N GLY A 193 -13.21 2.67 0.88
CA GLY A 193 -14.47 2.86 1.59
C GLY A 193 -14.32 2.74 3.10
N GLN A 194 -15.03 3.61 3.82
CA GLN A 194 -14.96 3.70 5.29
C GLN A 194 -15.35 2.39 6.00
N SER A 195 -16.34 1.66 5.49
CA SER A 195 -16.75 0.37 6.07
C SER A 195 -15.65 -0.69 5.98
N VAL A 196 -14.88 -0.73 4.88
CA VAL A 196 -13.78 -1.66 4.68
C VAL A 196 -12.60 -1.31 5.60
N VAL A 197 -12.29 -0.02 5.74
CA VAL A 197 -11.25 0.47 6.67
C VAL A 197 -11.56 0.06 8.12
N VAL A 198 -12.81 0.25 8.57
CA VAL A 198 -13.24 -0.17 9.92
C VAL A 198 -13.12 -1.69 10.08
N HIS A 199 -13.57 -2.46 9.09
CA HIS A 199 -13.48 -3.92 9.11
C HIS A 199 -12.03 -4.42 9.20
N ALA A 200 -11.15 -3.92 8.33
CA ALA A 200 -9.72 -4.24 8.32
C ALA A 200 -9.05 -3.84 9.65
N SER A 201 -9.43 -2.71 10.24
CA SER A 201 -8.94 -2.26 11.54
C SER A 201 -9.32 -3.22 12.68
N ILE A 202 -10.56 -3.73 12.69
CA ILE A 202 -11.01 -4.72 13.68
C ILE A 202 -10.18 -6.01 13.56
N MET A 203 -9.95 -6.51 12.34
CA MET A 203 -9.13 -7.70 12.12
C MET A 203 -7.67 -7.48 12.52
N MET A 204 -7.11 -6.30 12.23
CA MET A 204 -5.78 -5.88 12.68
C MET A 204 -5.67 -5.86 14.20
N LEU A 205 -6.66 -5.30 14.90
CA LEU A 205 -6.70 -5.33 16.37
C LEU A 205 -6.79 -6.76 16.92
N GLY A 206 -7.54 -7.65 16.27
CA GLY A 206 -7.61 -9.06 16.62
C GLY A 206 -6.26 -9.78 16.48
N ALA A 207 -5.51 -9.51 15.41
CA ALA A 207 -4.15 -10.05 15.22
C ALA A 207 -3.15 -9.46 16.23
N LEU A 208 -3.18 -8.14 16.44
CA LEU A 208 -2.34 -7.44 17.41
C LEU A 208 -2.58 -7.93 18.84
N TYR A 209 -3.82 -8.27 19.20
CA TYR A 209 -4.13 -8.84 20.50
C TYR A 209 -3.30 -10.09 20.81
N PHE A 210 -3.11 -10.99 19.84
CA PHE A 210 -2.25 -12.16 20.02
C PHE A 210 -0.76 -11.82 20.06
N LEU A 211 -0.31 -10.81 19.31
CA LEU A 211 1.06 -10.30 19.43
C LEU A 211 1.33 -9.77 20.84
N PHE A 212 0.42 -8.97 21.39
CA PHE A 212 0.54 -8.38 22.72
C PHE A 212 0.51 -9.42 23.84
N LEU A 213 -0.26 -10.50 23.69
CA LEU A 213 -0.25 -11.62 24.64
C LEU A 213 1.13 -12.27 24.75
N GLU A 214 1.88 -12.37 23.65
CA GLU A 214 3.22 -12.97 23.60
C GLU A 214 4.35 -11.93 23.70
N PHE A 215 4.04 -10.65 23.94
CA PHE A 215 5.03 -9.56 23.90
C PHE A 215 6.19 -9.75 24.87
N ASN A 216 5.94 -10.21 26.09
CA ASN A 216 7.01 -10.47 27.06
C ASN A 216 7.95 -11.58 26.61
N ARG A 217 7.39 -12.63 25.96
CA ARG A 217 8.18 -13.73 25.40
C ARG A 217 8.99 -13.25 24.20
N LEU A 218 8.43 -12.41 23.34
CA LEU A 218 9.13 -11.77 22.23
C LEU A 218 10.28 -10.89 22.73
N LYS A 219 10.02 -10.06 23.75
CA LYS A 219 11.03 -9.20 24.37
C LYS A 219 12.18 -10.04 24.94
N ALA A 220 11.88 -11.11 25.66
CA ALA A 220 12.90 -12.03 26.15
C ALA A 220 13.68 -12.68 25.00
N PHE A 221 12.99 -13.13 23.95
CA PHE A 221 13.63 -13.74 22.78
C PHE A 221 14.58 -12.78 22.05
N PHE A 222 14.16 -11.55 21.76
CA PHE A 222 14.98 -10.60 20.99
C PHE A 222 16.08 -9.92 21.81
N PHE A 223 15.86 -9.68 23.11
CA PHE A 223 16.80 -8.90 23.92
C PHE A 223 17.59 -9.72 24.94
N ALA A 224 17.15 -10.92 25.31
CA ALA A 224 17.86 -11.78 26.27
C ALA A 224 18.60 -12.95 25.61
N ALA A 225 18.37 -13.22 24.31
CA ALA A 225 19.11 -14.26 23.60
C ALA A 225 20.58 -13.85 23.45
N SER A 226 21.48 -14.75 23.88
CA SER A 226 22.91 -14.62 23.63
C SER A 226 23.17 -14.71 22.12
N ASN A 227 23.94 -13.77 21.60
CA ASN A 227 24.22 -13.69 20.18
C ASN A 227 25.47 -14.54 19.87
N ASN A 228 25.33 -15.59 19.05
CA ASN A 228 26.44 -16.46 18.65
C ASN A 228 27.29 -15.87 17.50
N ILE A 229 26.99 -14.64 17.10
CA ILE A 229 27.67 -13.95 16.02
C ILE A 229 28.99 -13.38 16.56
N ALA A 230 30.10 -13.73 15.92
CA ALA A 230 31.42 -13.22 16.26
C ALA A 230 31.41 -11.69 16.24
N SER A 231 31.83 -11.08 17.35
CA SER A 231 31.88 -9.62 17.46
C SER A 231 33.22 -9.10 16.96
N LEU A 232 33.21 -8.15 16.03
CA LEU A 232 34.41 -7.43 15.64
C LEU A 232 34.80 -6.44 16.77
N GLN A 233 36.04 -6.54 17.24
CA GLN A 233 36.56 -5.65 18.28
C GLN A 233 36.98 -4.32 17.66
N MET A 234 36.14 -3.29 17.87
CA MET A 234 36.35 -1.95 17.35
C MET A 234 35.91 -0.92 18.39
N PRO A 235 36.54 0.27 18.45
CA PRO A 235 36.10 1.35 19.33
C PRO A 235 34.63 1.73 19.09
N GLY A 236 33.94 2.13 20.16
CA GLY A 236 32.49 2.42 20.11
C GLY A 236 32.11 3.50 19.11
N TYR A 237 32.94 4.55 18.98
CA TYR A 237 32.73 5.62 18.01
C TYR A 237 32.79 5.11 16.56
N MET A 238 33.64 4.13 16.26
CA MET A 238 33.77 3.58 14.91
C MET A 238 32.58 2.69 14.55
N LYS A 239 32.07 1.91 15.52
CA LYS A 239 30.81 1.17 15.37
C LYS A 239 29.62 2.11 15.14
N ALA A 240 29.57 3.23 15.87
CA ALA A 240 28.56 4.26 15.67
C ALA A 240 28.67 4.90 14.29
N ALA A 241 29.88 5.26 13.86
CA ALA A 241 30.15 5.82 12.54
C ALA A 241 29.65 4.90 11.41
N ILE A 242 29.93 3.60 11.48
CA ILE A 242 29.46 2.61 10.49
C ILE A 242 27.93 2.46 10.50
N ARG A 243 27.29 2.50 11.68
CA ARG A 243 25.82 2.45 11.76
C ARG A 243 25.19 3.69 11.15
N LEU A 244 25.77 4.85 11.41
CA LEU A 244 25.32 6.13 10.87
C LEU A 244 25.63 6.25 9.37
N SER A 245 26.69 5.61 8.88
CA SER A 245 27.08 5.69 7.47
C SER A 245 26.01 5.10 6.54
N ILE A 246 25.22 4.12 7.00
CA ILE A 246 24.07 3.57 6.26
C ILE A 246 23.01 4.65 5.96
N ILE A 247 22.94 5.71 6.77
CA ILE A 247 22.05 6.84 6.56
C ILE A 247 22.77 7.95 5.77
N PHE A 248 23.94 8.38 6.26
CA PHE A 248 24.61 9.57 5.72
C PHE A 248 25.27 9.36 4.36
N ILE A 249 25.82 8.17 4.07
CA ILE A 249 26.44 7.93 2.76
C ILE A 249 25.38 7.95 1.64
N PRO A 250 24.25 7.21 1.73
CA PRO A 250 23.20 7.33 0.72
C PRO A 250 22.64 8.73 0.60
N LEU A 251 22.42 9.45 1.70
CA LEU A 251 21.95 10.83 1.66
C LEU A 251 22.95 11.76 0.96
N LEU A 252 24.25 11.60 1.21
CA LEU A 252 25.30 12.35 0.53
C LEU A 252 25.31 12.02 -0.97
N LEU A 253 25.26 10.74 -1.34
CA LEU A 253 25.22 10.31 -2.74
C LEU A 253 23.99 10.84 -3.47
N ILE A 254 22.82 10.85 -2.81
CA ILE A 254 21.58 11.42 -3.35
C ILE A 254 21.67 12.95 -3.44
N ALA A 255 22.24 13.63 -2.44
CA ALA A 255 22.44 15.08 -2.49
C ALA A 255 23.41 15.50 -3.61
N MET A 256 24.36 14.63 -3.96
CA MET A 256 25.24 14.77 -5.11
C MET A 256 24.56 14.39 -6.43
N HIS A 257 23.53 13.52 -6.38
CA HIS A 257 22.71 13.15 -7.52
C HIS A 257 21.71 14.29 -7.79
N GLY A 258 22.13 15.25 -8.63
CA GLY A 258 21.33 16.42 -8.96
C GLY A 258 19.88 16.08 -9.34
N ASN A 259 18.98 17.05 -9.17
CA ASN A 259 17.54 16.86 -9.41
C ASN A 259 17.29 16.34 -10.84
N PRO A 260 16.49 15.26 -11.02
CA PRO A 260 16.06 14.82 -12.35
C PRO A 260 15.44 15.94 -13.18
N ASN A 261 14.76 16.88 -12.55
CA ASN A 261 14.23 18.08 -13.21
C ASN A 261 15.24 19.24 -13.14
N ARG A 262 16.10 19.33 -14.17
CA ARG A 262 17.13 20.39 -14.28
C ARG A 262 16.54 21.76 -14.67
N HIS A 263 15.38 21.76 -15.31
CA HIS A 263 14.75 22.96 -15.87
C HIS A 263 13.28 23.10 -15.43
N PRO A 264 12.98 23.21 -14.12
CA PRO A 264 11.60 23.18 -13.61
C PRO A 264 10.70 24.30 -14.15
N ALA A 265 11.28 25.44 -14.55
CA ALA A 265 10.55 26.53 -15.18
C ALA A 265 10.08 26.20 -16.62
N LEU A 266 10.73 25.26 -17.29
CA LEU A 266 10.43 24.80 -18.65
C LEU A 266 9.69 23.45 -18.65
N THR A 267 9.93 22.57 -17.69
CA THR A 267 9.30 21.25 -17.64
C THR A 267 7.77 21.37 -17.59
N GLY A 268 7.08 20.62 -18.44
CA GLY A 268 5.62 20.58 -18.53
C GLY A 268 5.11 20.29 -19.94
N LYS A 269 3.78 20.31 -20.07
CA LYS A 269 3.07 20.16 -21.35
C LYS A 269 2.76 21.54 -21.94
N TYR A 270 3.06 21.71 -23.22
CA TYR A 270 2.81 22.93 -23.97
C TYR A 270 1.93 22.67 -25.19
N GLU A 271 0.91 23.50 -25.39
CA GLU A 271 0.15 23.54 -26.64
C GLU A 271 0.77 24.54 -27.61
N VAL A 272 0.85 24.14 -28.89
CA VAL A 272 1.29 25.01 -29.97
C VAL A 272 0.13 25.92 -30.36
N LYS A 273 0.30 27.24 -30.21
CA LYS A 273 -0.69 28.25 -30.63
C LYS A 273 -0.42 28.79 -32.01
N GLN A 274 0.85 28.90 -32.39
CA GLN A 274 1.27 29.35 -33.71
C GLN A 274 2.49 28.55 -34.15
N LEU A 275 2.51 28.16 -35.42
CA LEU A 275 3.62 27.50 -36.07
C LEU A 275 3.93 28.22 -37.37
N LYS A 276 5.18 28.64 -37.54
CA LYS A 276 5.69 29.28 -38.74
C LYS A 276 6.90 28.50 -39.26
N VAL A 277 6.83 28.05 -40.51
CA VAL A 277 7.92 27.30 -41.16
C VAL A 277 8.30 28.03 -42.44
N ASN A 278 9.59 28.33 -42.62
CA ASN A 278 10.12 29.11 -43.74
C ASN A 278 9.33 30.41 -43.99
N GLN A 279 9.05 31.13 -42.90
CA GLN A 279 8.25 32.36 -42.86
C GLN A 279 6.74 32.22 -43.18
N HIS A 280 6.25 31.02 -43.50
CA HIS A 280 4.83 30.77 -43.74
C HIS A 280 4.13 30.25 -42.49
N PHE A 281 2.99 30.86 -42.15
CA PHE A 281 2.13 30.37 -41.07
C PHE A 281 1.46 29.06 -41.49
N LEU A 282 1.59 28.04 -40.64
CA LEU A 282 0.91 26.78 -40.79
C LEU A 282 -0.30 26.75 -39.86
N ALA A 283 -1.48 26.54 -40.44
CA ALA A 283 -2.73 26.39 -39.72
C ALA A 283 -3.25 24.95 -39.89
N PRO A 284 -3.97 24.42 -38.89
CA PRO A 284 -4.63 23.11 -38.98
C PRO A 284 -5.49 23.01 -40.23
N THR A 285 -5.24 21.97 -41.04
CA THR A 285 -6.05 21.66 -42.22
C THR A 285 -7.00 20.49 -41.97
N GLY A 286 -6.80 19.74 -40.87
CA GLY A 286 -7.72 18.72 -40.38
C GLY A 286 -7.07 17.80 -39.34
N CYS A 287 -7.82 16.81 -38.84
CA CYS A 287 -7.34 15.87 -37.81
C CYS A 287 -6.29 14.85 -38.28
N SER A 288 -5.93 14.86 -39.57
CA SER A 288 -4.95 13.93 -40.17
C SER A 288 -3.65 14.60 -40.62
N ASP A 289 -3.53 15.92 -40.45
CA ASP A 289 -2.33 16.66 -40.83
C ASP A 289 -1.11 16.28 -39.96
N SER A 290 0.08 16.71 -40.39
CA SER A 290 1.35 16.45 -39.68
C SER A 290 1.85 17.68 -38.94
N LEU A 291 0.94 18.52 -38.45
CA LEU A 291 1.32 19.74 -37.73
C LEU A 291 1.72 19.41 -36.30
N LEU A 292 2.76 20.10 -35.83
CA LEU A 292 3.16 20.06 -34.43
C LEU A 292 2.07 20.72 -33.59
N THR A 293 1.46 19.97 -32.68
CA THR A 293 0.34 20.45 -31.85
C THR A 293 0.68 20.53 -30.38
N VAL A 294 1.55 19.63 -29.88
CA VAL A 294 1.95 19.61 -28.47
C VAL A 294 3.45 19.39 -28.35
N VAL A 295 4.07 20.12 -27.43
CA VAL A 295 5.47 19.97 -27.04
C VAL A 295 5.52 19.62 -25.56
N TYR A 296 6.31 18.61 -25.22
CA TYR A 296 6.61 18.24 -23.84
C TYR A 296 8.08 18.52 -23.57
N PHE A 297 8.34 19.22 -22.47
CA PHE A 297 9.66 19.26 -21.85
C PHE A 297 9.56 18.42 -20.58
N GLU A 298 10.31 17.34 -20.54
CA GLU A 298 10.22 16.30 -19.52
C GLU A 298 11.43 16.34 -18.57
N VAL A 299 11.29 15.65 -17.45
CA VAL A 299 12.42 15.39 -16.53
C VAL A 299 13.53 14.61 -17.25
N ASN A 300 14.76 14.69 -16.73
CA ASN A 300 15.97 14.12 -17.33
C ASN A 300 16.23 14.61 -18.77
N ASP A 301 15.93 15.89 -19.00
CA ASP A 301 16.12 16.57 -20.29
C ASP A 301 15.39 15.89 -21.46
N GLY A 302 14.28 15.21 -21.18
CA GLY A 302 13.45 14.60 -22.21
C GLY A 302 12.66 15.64 -23.00
N CYS A 303 12.46 15.40 -24.30
CA CYS A 303 11.57 16.23 -25.11
C CYS A 303 10.69 15.35 -25.99
N VAL A 304 9.41 15.71 -26.11
CA VAL A 304 8.47 15.04 -27.01
C VAL A 304 7.73 16.06 -27.86
N PHE A 305 7.79 15.89 -29.18
CA PHE A 305 6.95 16.60 -30.13
C PHE A 305 5.82 15.68 -30.57
N GLU A 306 4.58 16.12 -30.39
CA GLU A 306 3.39 15.40 -30.85
C GLU A 306 2.78 16.13 -32.05
N PHE A 307 2.54 15.37 -33.11
CA PHE A 307 2.04 15.88 -34.37
C PHE A 307 0.59 15.46 -34.56
N ASN A 308 -0.33 16.31 -34.09
CA ASN A 308 -1.80 16.16 -34.13
C ASN A 308 -2.37 14.98 -33.31
N THR A 309 -1.64 13.87 -33.22
CA THR A 309 -2.11 12.63 -32.61
C THR A 309 -1.03 11.91 -31.76
N PRO A 310 -1.39 11.27 -30.63
CA PRO A 310 -0.44 10.55 -29.76
C PRO A 310 0.39 9.46 -30.44
N GLN A 311 -0.10 8.89 -31.55
CA GLN A 311 0.61 7.87 -32.33
C GLN A 311 1.75 8.47 -33.17
N ARG A 312 1.76 9.80 -33.40
CA ARG A 312 2.78 10.52 -34.16
C ARG A 312 3.59 11.39 -33.22
N ARG A 313 4.56 10.78 -32.55
CA ARG A 313 5.46 11.47 -31.63
C ARG A 313 6.91 11.33 -32.02
N TRP A 314 7.66 12.40 -31.87
CA TRP A 314 9.11 12.35 -31.86
C TRP A 314 9.56 12.52 -30.42
N SER A 315 10.25 11.51 -29.89
CA SER A 315 10.77 11.50 -28.54
C SER A 315 12.28 11.55 -28.57
N GLY A 316 12.85 12.45 -27.80
CA GLY A 316 14.27 12.76 -27.81
C GLY A 316 14.74 13.35 -26.49
N THR A 317 15.91 13.96 -26.54
CA THR A 317 16.48 14.72 -25.43
C THR A 317 16.84 16.11 -25.89
N TYR A 318 16.70 17.09 -25.02
CA TYR A 318 17.17 18.44 -25.28
C TYR A 318 18.43 18.76 -24.47
N LYS A 319 19.17 19.77 -24.93
CA LYS A 319 20.23 20.42 -24.19
C LYS A 319 19.96 21.91 -24.21
N MET A 320 20.11 22.54 -23.06
CA MET A 320 19.88 23.97 -22.91
C MET A 320 21.14 24.64 -22.37
N ASP A 321 21.59 25.69 -23.06
CA ASP A 321 22.63 26.60 -22.59
C ASP A 321 22.10 28.04 -22.66
N LYS A 322 21.77 28.60 -21.50
CA LYS A 322 20.98 29.83 -21.36
C LYS A 322 19.67 29.73 -22.15
N ASP A 323 19.53 30.49 -23.22
CA ASP A 323 18.37 30.51 -24.09
C ASP A 323 18.53 29.60 -25.32
N HIS A 324 19.73 29.05 -25.57
CA HIS A 324 19.97 28.17 -26.71
C HIS A 324 19.45 26.77 -26.43
N LEU A 325 18.60 26.26 -27.35
CA LEU A 325 17.97 24.96 -27.28
C LEU A 325 18.44 24.08 -28.44
N GLY A 326 19.01 22.93 -28.11
CA GLY A 326 19.27 21.85 -29.06
C GLY A 326 18.42 20.63 -28.73
N ILE A 327 17.71 20.06 -29.69
CA ILE A 327 16.92 18.83 -29.49
C ILE A 327 17.39 17.75 -30.47
N SER A 328 17.69 16.57 -29.94
CA SER A 328 18.05 15.39 -30.72
C SER A 328 17.06 14.26 -30.48
N TRP A 329 16.67 13.58 -31.56
CA TRP A 329 15.56 12.62 -31.55
C TRP A 329 16.04 11.18 -31.47
N ARG A 330 15.40 10.38 -30.61
CA ARG A 330 15.69 8.94 -30.46
C ARG A 330 14.68 8.08 -31.23
N ASN A 331 13.39 8.44 -31.17
CA ASN A 331 12.32 7.69 -31.80
C ASN A 331 11.31 8.65 -32.44
N PRO A 332 11.02 8.56 -33.75
CA PRO A 332 11.69 7.70 -34.73
C PRO A 332 13.14 8.13 -34.96
N GLY A 333 14.01 7.18 -35.31
CA GLY A 333 15.41 7.46 -35.65
C GLY A 333 15.54 8.22 -36.98
N GLY A 334 16.69 8.89 -37.18
CA GLY A 334 17.01 9.58 -38.43
C GLY A 334 16.28 10.91 -38.65
N LYS A 335 15.61 11.45 -37.64
CA LYS A 335 15.00 12.79 -37.70
C LYS A 335 16.07 13.88 -37.52
N PRO A 336 15.95 15.00 -38.24
CA PRO A 336 16.90 16.10 -38.10
C PRO A 336 16.76 16.77 -36.73
N ASP A 337 17.90 17.11 -36.14
CA ASP A 337 17.95 17.84 -34.89
C ASP A 337 17.35 19.24 -35.02
N PHE A 338 16.74 19.72 -33.94
CA PHE A 338 16.35 21.12 -33.79
C PHE A 338 17.50 21.91 -33.17
N LYS A 339 17.80 23.09 -33.69
CA LYS A 339 18.72 24.04 -33.07
C LYS A 339 18.12 25.43 -33.11
N GLY A 340 17.98 26.07 -31.95
CA GLY A 340 17.33 27.36 -31.86
C GLY A 340 17.54 28.05 -30.52
N VAL A 341 16.65 28.99 -30.25
CA VAL A 341 16.55 29.75 -29.02
C VAL A 341 15.14 29.67 -28.46
N LEU A 342 15.04 29.67 -27.14
CA LEU A 342 13.81 29.84 -26.38
C LEU A 342 13.77 31.27 -25.86
N SER A 343 12.69 31.98 -26.15
CA SER A 343 12.38 33.27 -25.54
C SER A 343 11.01 33.21 -24.86
N ARG A 344 10.70 34.22 -24.05
CA ARG A 344 9.37 34.40 -23.49
C ARG A 344 8.79 35.70 -24.03
N ASP A 345 7.58 35.62 -24.54
CA ASP A 345 6.81 36.80 -24.91
C ASP A 345 6.49 37.60 -23.63
N PRO A 346 6.96 38.84 -23.49
CA PRO A 346 6.73 39.65 -22.30
C PRO A 346 5.25 40.00 -22.07
N ALA A 347 4.46 40.07 -23.14
CA ALA A 347 3.05 40.47 -23.06
C ALA A 347 2.13 39.30 -22.68
N THR A 348 2.43 38.10 -23.17
CA THR A 348 1.56 36.93 -23.02
C THR A 348 2.11 35.88 -22.07
N GLY A 349 3.40 35.95 -21.73
CA GLY A 349 4.11 34.93 -20.95
C GLY A 349 4.31 33.61 -21.70
N MET A 350 3.95 33.54 -22.98
CA MET A 350 4.13 32.35 -23.80
C MET A 350 5.60 32.10 -24.12
N VAL A 351 5.97 30.84 -24.26
CA VAL A 351 7.32 30.44 -24.66
C VAL A 351 7.39 30.43 -26.18
N VAL A 352 8.37 31.10 -26.76
CA VAL A 352 8.58 31.13 -28.21
C VAL A 352 9.87 30.37 -28.51
N MET A 353 9.76 29.36 -29.37
CA MET A 353 10.88 28.53 -29.80
C MET A 353 11.19 28.88 -31.26
N THR A 354 12.33 29.53 -31.52
CA THR A 354 12.75 29.97 -32.86
C THR A 354 14.06 29.31 -33.23
N GLY A 355 14.15 28.66 -34.39
CA GLY A 355 15.36 27.96 -34.79
C GLY A 355 15.26 27.30 -36.16
N VAL A 356 16.09 26.29 -36.38
CA VAL A 356 16.14 25.50 -37.61
C VAL A 356 15.86 24.03 -37.27
N LEU A 357 14.95 23.43 -38.03
CA LEU A 357 14.65 21.99 -38.00
C LEU A 357 14.89 21.42 -39.39
N GLY A 358 15.92 20.58 -39.57
CA GLY A 358 16.17 19.92 -40.86
C GLY A 358 16.47 20.84 -42.05
N GLY A 359 16.90 22.08 -41.80
CA GLY A 359 17.14 23.10 -42.81
C GLY A 359 16.03 24.14 -42.90
N ASP A 360 14.85 23.86 -42.34
CA ASP A 360 13.71 24.77 -42.36
C ASP A 360 13.72 25.71 -41.14
N SER A 361 13.56 27.01 -41.40
CA SER A 361 13.39 28.02 -40.35
C SER A 361 12.05 27.80 -39.65
N THR A 362 12.06 27.46 -38.37
CA THR A 362 10.88 27.08 -37.59
C THR A 362 10.71 28.01 -36.39
N GLU A 363 9.53 28.59 -36.24
CA GLU A 363 9.13 29.40 -35.09
C GLU A 363 7.82 28.85 -34.51
N VAL A 364 7.81 28.57 -33.21
CA VAL A 364 6.71 27.91 -32.52
C VAL A 364 6.35 28.67 -31.25
N THR A 365 5.12 29.15 -31.17
CA THR A 365 4.59 29.81 -29.96
C THR A 365 3.86 28.78 -29.11
N LEU A 366 4.30 28.64 -27.86
CA LEU A 366 3.93 27.58 -26.92
C LEU A 366 3.23 28.16 -25.68
N GLN A 367 2.05 27.65 -25.38
CA GLN A 367 1.32 27.95 -24.13
C GLN A 367 1.43 26.77 -23.18
N LYS A 368 1.91 27.00 -21.94
CA LYS A 368 1.97 25.95 -20.92
C LYS A 368 0.57 25.60 -20.43
N VAL A 369 0.25 24.31 -20.41
CA VAL A 369 -1.08 23.80 -19.99
C VAL A 369 -0.99 23.01 -18.69
N MET A 370 0.14 22.33 -18.44
CA MET A 370 0.38 21.57 -17.21
C MET A 370 1.85 21.67 -16.80
N ASN A 371 2.10 21.59 -15.49
CA ASN A 371 3.43 21.41 -14.90
C ASN A 371 3.81 19.95 -14.83
#